data_AF-A0A1G0VC71-F1
#
_entry.id   AF-A0A1G0VC71-F1
#
_cell.length_a   1.000
_cell.length_b   1.000
_cell.length_c   1.000
_cell.angle_alpha   90.00
_cell.angle_beta   90.00
_cell.angle_gamma   90.00
#
_symmetry.space_group_name_H-M   'P 1'
#
loop_
_entity.id
_entity.type
_entity.pdbx_description
1 polymer ?
#
loop_
_entity_poly.entity_id
_entity_poly.type
_entity_poly.pdbx_seq_one_letter_code
_entity_poly.pdbx_strand_id
1 'polypeptide(L)' 'MKMDWQKYVGKTLNITMNENYGVVYSTPGKGEHPVFYEIVFKTGLLTEVYEEGLLLEAKREELTYNIFVPFNSIKCVEIY' A
#
# COMPACT_ATOMS: atom_id res chain seq x y z
N MET A 1 -10.96 -6.17 -2.76
CA MET A 1 -10.58 -7.57 -2.45
C MET A 1 -11.32 -8.00 -1.19
N LYS A 2 -12.07 -9.12 -1.21
CA LYS A 2 -12.67 -9.70 -0.01
C LYS A 2 -11.68 -10.71 0.60
N MET A 3 -10.57 -10.19 1.12
CA MET A 3 -9.54 -10.98 1.81
C MET A 3 -9.66 -10.72 3.31
N ASP A 4 -9.59 -11.78 4.11
CA ASP A 4 -9.68 -11.68 5.57
C ASP A 4 -8.30 -11.33 6.16
N TRP A 5 -7.97 -10.05 6.13
CA TRP A 5 -6.66 -9.53 6.52
C TRP A 5 -6.34 -9.74 8.01
N GLN A 6 -7.36 -9.89 8.85
CA GLN A 6 -7.19 -10.13 10.30
C GLN A 6 -6.36 -11.39 10.57
N LYS A 7 -6.43 -12.40 9.69
CA LYS A 7 -5.64 -13.65 9.80
C LYS A 7 -4.13 -13.45 9.62
N TYR A 8 -3.71 -12.32 9.06
CA TYR A 8 -2.31 -12.04 8.76
C TYR A 8 -1.71 -10.98 9.69
N VAL A 9 -2.46 -10.54 10.72
CA VAL A 9 -1.89 -9.68 11.78
C VAL A 9 -0.72 -10.41 12.44
N GLY A 10 0.39 -9.71 12.62
CA GLY A 10 1.67 -10.26 13.08
C GLY A 10 2.53 -10.89 11.97
N LYS A 11 2.13 -10.81 10.69
CA LYS A 11 2.94 -11.21 9.53
C LYS A 11 3.62 -10.03 8.88
N THR A 12 4.76 -10.27 8.25
CA THR A 12 5.45 -9.22 7.48
C THR A 12 4.82 -9.15 6.10
N LEU A 13 4.46 -7.93 5.69
CA LEU A 13 3.91 -7.66 4.37
C LEU A 13 4.91 -6.87 3.54
N ASN A 14 5.10 -7.29 2.30
CA ASN A 14 5.66 -6.48 1.24
C ASN A 14 4.52 -6.02 0.33
N ILE A 15 4.33 -4.72 0.21
CA ILE A 15 3.24 -4.12 -0.56
C ILE A 15 3.82 -3.31 -1.71
N THR A 16 3.40 -3.65 -2.91
CA THR A 16 3.60 -2.83 -4.11
C THR A 16 2.36 -1.97 -4.30
N MET A 17 2.53 -0.65 -4.37
CA MET A 17 1.43 0.29 -4.55
C MET A 17 1.19 0.62 -6.03
N ASN A 18 0.00 1.16 -6.34
CA ASN A 18 -0.35 1.66 -7.66
C ASN A 18 0.48 2.91 -7.99
N GLU A 19 1.09 2.92 -9.17
CA GLU A 19 2.10 3.92 -9.59
C GLU A 19 1.54 5.36 -9.71
N ASN A 20 0.21 5.52 -9.71
CA ASN A 20 -0.49 6.80 -9.84
C ASN A 20 -1.35 7.14 -8.61
N TYR A 21 -1.14 6.50 -7.46
CA TYR A 21 -1.98 6.75 -6.28
C TYR A 21 -1.86 8.21 -5.79
N GLY A 22 -2.94 8.99 -5.94
CA GLY A 22 -2.98 10.41 -5.60
C GLY A 22 -2.80 11.39 -6.78
N VAL A 23 -2.62 10.89 -8.01
CA VAL A 23 -2.52 11.74 -9.21
C VAL A 23 -3.91 12.16 -9.68
N VAL A 24 -4.12 13.47 -9.83
CA VAL A 24 -5.35 14.05 -10.39
C VAL A 24 -5.05 14.57 -11.79
N TYR A 25 -5.65 13.95 -12.81
CA TYR A 25 -5.51 14.40 -14.19
C TYR A 25 -6.43 15.61 -14.44
N SER A 26 -5.86 16.71 -14.94
CA SER A 26 -6.56 17.99 -15.12
C SER A 26 -7.49 18.05 -16.33
N THR A 27 -7.46 17.08 -17.26
CA THR A 27 -8.30 17.10 -18.46
C THR A 27 -8.71 15.68 -18.90
N PRO A 28 -10.02 15.36 -19.02
CA PRO A 28 -10.48 14.09 -19.57
C PRO A 28 -10.48 14.17 -21.11
N GLY A 29 -9.29 14.15 -21.70
CA GLY A 29 -9.10 14.29 -23.15
C GLY A 29 -8.29 13.12 -23.72
N LYS A 30 -9.00 12.17 -24.35
CA LYS A 30 -8.53 11.13 -25.27
C LYS A 30 -7.01 11.07 -25.51
N GLY A 31 -6.33 10.30 -24.68
CA GLY A 31 -4.92 9.97 -24.82
C GLY A 31 -4.53 9.15 -23.60
N GLU A 32 -3.87 8.03 -23.81
CA GLU A 32 -3.43 7.12 -22.74
C GLU A 32 -2.89 7.91 -21.54
N HIS A 33 -3.43 7.61 -20.36
CA HIS A 33 -2.95 8.21 -19.11
C HIS A 33 -1.42 8.07 -19.08
N PRO A 34 -0.65 9.17 -18.95
CA PRO A 34 0.80 9.06 -18.92
C PRO A 34 1.18 8.14 -17.75
N VAL A 35 1.90 7.07 -18.09
CA VAL A 35 2.43 6.11 -17.12
C VAL A 35 3.50 6.84 -16.32
N PHE A 36 3.19 7.23 -15.09
CA PHE A 36 4.21 7.63 -14.14
C PHE A 36 4.88 6.35 -13.64
N TYR A 37 6.17 6.17 -13.87
CA TYR A 37 6.91 5.00 -13.39
C TYR A 37 7.37 5.21 -11.94
N GLU A 38 6.44 5.36 -10.99
CA GLU A 38 6.78 5.35 -9.56
C GLU A 38 6.32 4.05 -8.92
N ILE A 39 7.21 3.07 -8.82
CA ILE A 39 6.94 1.86 -8.05
C ILE A 39 7.24 2.16 -6.58
N VAL A 40 6.18 2.34 -5.78
CA VAL A 40 6.31 2.52 -4.34
C VAL A 40 6.17 1.18 -3.64
N PHE A 41 7.20 0.80 -2.89
CA PHE A 41 7.20 -0.38 -2.03
C PHE A 41 7.08 0.03 -0.57
N LYS A 42 6.20 -0.65 0.17
CA LYS A 42 6.11 -0.57 1.64
C LYS A 42 6.32 -1.95 2.23
N THR A 43 7.23 -2.04 3.19
CA THR A 43 7.50 -3.28 3.93
C THR A 43 7.34 -3.01 5.41
N GLY A 44 6.65 -3.92 6.12
CA GLY A 44 6.50 -3.84 7.56
C GLY A 44 5.65 -4.98 8.13
N LEU A 45 5.62 -5.07 9.46
CA LEU A 45 4.77 -6.00 10.20
C LEU A 45 3.33 -5.48 10.18
N LEU A 46 2.37 -6.29 9.74
CA LEU A 46 0.94 -5.94 9.84
C LEU A 46 0.53 -5.95 11.32
N THR A 47 0.25 -4.78 11.87
CA THR A 47 -0.15 -4.64 13.29
C THR A 47 -1.65 -4.53 13.46
N GLU A 48 -2.32 -3.81 12.56
CA GLU A 48 -3.77 -3.60 12.61
C GLU A 48 -4.40 -3.59 11.21
N VAL A 49 -5.68 -3.96 11.16
CA VAL A 49 -6.49 -3.98 9.94
C VAL A 49 -7.72 -3.11 10.19
N TYR A 50 -7.90 -2.12 9.33
CA TYR A 50 -9.07 -1.24 9.33
C TYR A 50 -9.98 -1.53 8.14
N GLU A 51 -11.16 -0.93 8.15
CA GLU A 51 -12.12 -1.06 7.05
C GLU A 51 -11.56 -0.54 5.72
N GLU A 52 -10.73 0.50 5.76
CA GLU A 52 -10.21 1.18 4.56
C GLU A 52 -8.76 0.81 4.19
N GLY A 53 -8.04 0.09 5.05
CA GLY A 53 -6.64 -0.21 4.81
C GLY A 53 -5.93 -1.00 5.90
N LEU A 54 -4.60 -1.06 5.77
CA LEU A 54 -3.69 -1.84 6.60
C LEU A 54 -2.74 -0.90 7.35
N LEU A 55 -2.41 -1.22 8.60
CA LEU A 55 -1.37 -0.55 9.35
C LEU A 55 -0.13 -1.44 9.45
N LEU A 56 0.98 -0.94 8.95
CA LEU A 56 2.27 -1.61 9.06
C LEU A 56 3.15 -0.89 10.08
N GLU A 57 3.87 -1.66 10.89
CA GLU A 57 5.00 -1.17 11.67
C GLU A 57 6.31 -1.54 10.98
N ALA A 58 7.18 -0.56 10.77
CA ALA A 58 8.52 -0.75 10.22
C ALA A 58 9.57 -0.13 11.15
N LYS A 59 10.74 -0.75 11.26
CA LYS A 59 11.86 -0.22 12.04
C LYS A 59 12.98 0.22 11.12
N ARG A 60 13.48 1.44 11.30
CA ARG A 60 14.63 1.99 10.58
C ARG A 60 15.43 2.87 11.52
N GLU A 61 16.74 2.64 11.61
CA GLU A 61 17.64 3.45 12.45
C GLU A 61 17.14 3.61 13.89
N GLU A 62 16.70 2.49 14.49
CA GLU A 62 16.10 2.37 15.83
C GLU A 62 14.74 3.09 16.03
N LEU A 63 14.27 3.82 15.03
CA LEU A 63 12.96 4.45 15.04
C LEU A 63 11.89 3.51 14.51
N THR A 64 10.74 3.55 15.15
CA THR A 64 9.55 2.80 14.74
C THR A 64 8.62 3.71 13.96
N TYR A 65 8.24 3.28 12.77
CA TYR A 65 7.39 4.01 11.85
C TYR A 65 6.09 3.24 11.64
N ASN A 66 4.97 3.93 11.77
CA ASN A 66 3.66 3.40 11.44
C ASN A 66 3.27 3.87 10.03
N ILE A 67 2.90 2.94 9.17
CA ILE A 67 2.61 3.17 7.76
C ILE A 67 1.18 2.69 7.51
N PHE A 68 0.27 3.64 7.22
CA PHE A 68 -1.08 3.29 6.78
C PHE A 68 -1.10 3.10 5.26
N VAL A 69 -1.69 1.99 4.82
CA VAL A 69 -1.79 1.61 3.41
C VAL A 69 -3.26 1.41 3.03
N PRO A 70 -3.87 2.35 2.29
CA PRO A 70 -5.24 2.24 1.81
C PRO A 70 -5.43 1.07 0.83
N PHE A 71 -6.54 0.34 0.90
CA PHE A 71 -6.76 -0.82 0.01
C PHE A 71 -6.79 -0.47 -1.48
N ASN A 72 -7.30 0.70 -1.84
CA ASN A 72 -7.35 1.20 -3.22
C ASN A 72 -5.95 1.55 -3.78
N SER A 73 -4.95 1.70 -2.92
CA SER A 73 -3.57 1.98 -3.31
C SER A 73 -2.76 0.71 -3.58
N ILE A 74 -3.24 -0.46 -3.16
CA ILE A 74 -2.51 -1.71 -3.23
C ILE A 74 -2.62 -2.31 -4.63
N LYS A 75 -1.47 -2.56 -5.27
CA LYS A 75 -1.35 -3.30 -6.53
C LYS A 75 -1.12 -4.79 -6.28
N CYS A 76 -0.21 -5.10 -5.37
CA CYS A 76 0.16 -6.47 -5.00
C CYS A 76 0.63 -6.53 -3.54
N VAL A 77 0.42 -7.67 -2.87
CA VAL A 77 0.93 -7.95 -1.53
C VAL A 77 1.55 -9.34 -1.49
N GLU A 78 2.75 -9.43 -0.93
CA GLU A 78 3.42 -10.68 -0.55
C GLU A 78 3.44 -10.79 0.98
N ILE A 79 3.08 -11.95 1.50
CA ILE A 79 2.92 -12.23 2.95
C ILE A 79 3.98 -13.25 3.37
N TYR A 80 4.72 -12.97 4.44
CA TYR A 80 5.75 -13.83 5.03
C TYR A 80 5.42 -14.18 6.49
#